data_AF-A0A5C4REQ1-F1
#
_entry.id   AF-A0A5C4REQ1-F1
#
_cell.length_a   1.000
_cell.length_b   1.000
_cell.length_c   1.000
_cell.angle_alpha   90.00
_cell.angle_beta   90.00
_cell.angle_gamma   90.00
#
_symmetry.space_group_name_H-M   'P 1'
#
loop_
_entity.id
_entity.type
_entity.pdbx_description
1 polymer ?
#
loop_
_entity_poly.entity_id
_entity_poly.type
_entity_poly.pdbx_seq_one_letter_code
_entity_poly.pdbx_strand_id
1 'polypeptide(L)' 'MKIFITDEQKAELEHLHHTCRDKRECDRIKAVLLASEGWSSVMIAQALRLHE' A
#
# COMPACT_ATOMS: atom_id res chain seq x y z
N MET A 1 12.48 -1.95 1.59
CA MET A 1 12.10 -3.37 1.56
C MET A 1 11.24 -3.54 0.33
N LYS A 2 11.61 -4.40 -0.62
CA LYS A 2 10.78 -4.67 -1.80
C LYS A 2 10.01 -5.95 -1.55
N ILE A 3 8.70 -5.86 -1.61
CA ILE A 3 7.83 -7.04 -1.54
C ILE A 3 7.42 -7.44 -2.95
N PHE A 4 7.28 -8.73 -3.18
CA PHE A 4 6.82 -9.26 -4.46
C PHE A 4 5.42 -9.80 -4.26
N ILE A 5 4.50 -9.30 -5.07
CA ILE A 5 3.12 -9.76 -5.15
C ILE A 5 2.84 -10.12 -6.61
N THR A 6 1.95 -11.08 -6.85
CA THR A 6 1.50 -11.40 -8.21
C THR A 6 0.58 -10.31 -8.74
N ASP A 7 0.36 -10.31 -10.05
CA ASP A 7 -0.58 -9.38 -10.67
C ASP A 7 -2.01 -9.61 -10.16
N GLU A 8 -2.42 -10.86 -9.88
CA GLU A 8 -3.72 -11.11 -9.26
C GLU A 8 -3.82 -10.53 -7.84
N GLN A 9 -2.77 -10.70 -7.02
CA GLN A 9 -2.73 -10.13 -5.67
C GLN A 9 -2.77 -8.60 -5.71
N LYS A 10 -2.09 -7.98 -6.69
CA LYS A 10 -2.14 -6.53 -6.89
C LYS A 10 -3.56 -6.08 -7.21
N ALA A 11 -4.23 -6.74 -8.15
CA ALA A 11 -5.60 -6.41 -8.54
C ALA A 11 -6.60 -6.59 -7.39
N GLU A 12 -6.46 -7.65 -6.59
CA GLU A 12 -7.29 -7.88 -5.40
C GLU A 12 -7.08 -6.78 -4.35
N LEU A 13 -5.84 -6.39 -4.08
CA LEU A 13 -5.52 -5.29 -3.16
C LEU A 13 -6.07 -3.96 -3.65
N GLU A 14 -5.97 -3.66 -4.95
CA GLU A 14 -6.57 -2.45 -5.54
C GLU A 14 -8.10 -2.44 -5.38
N HIS A 15 -8.75 -3.59 -5.59
CA HIS A 15 -10.19 -3.74 -5.37
C HIS A 15 -10.58 -3.56 -3.89
N LEU A 16 -9.83 -4.17 -2.97
CA LEU A 16 -10.04 -4.02 -1.53
C LEU A 16 -9.84 -2.57 -1.08
N HIS A 17 -8.80 -1.89 -1.58
CA HIS A 17 -8.57 -0.49 -1.28
C HIS A 17 -9.73 0.41 -1.74
N HIS A 18 -10.33 0.11 -2.90
CA HIS A 18 -11.46 0.87 -3.43
C HIS A 18 -12.76 0.65 -2.63
N THR A 19 -12.97 -0.55 -2.09
CA THR A 19 -14.21 -0.93 -1.38
C THR A 19 -14.13 -0.75 0.14
N CYS A 20 -12.93 -0.74 0.72
CA CYS A 20 -12.72 -0.56 2.15
C CYS A 20 -13.11 0.85 2.61
N ARG A 21 -13.76 0.93 3.77
CA ARG A 21 -14.16 2.19 4.41
C ARG A 21 -13.29 2.54 5.63
N ASP A 22 -12.54 1.57 6.15
CA ASP A 22 -11.60 1.80 7.25
C ASP A 22 -10.33 2.44 6.69
N LYS A 23 -10.06 3.68 7.10
CA LYS A 23 -8.89 4.44 6.65
C LYS A 23 -7.57 3.74 6.96
N ARG A 24 -7.46 3.06 8.11
CA ARG A 24 -6.24 2.36 8.51
C ARG A 24 -6.00 1.12 7.65
N GLU A 25 -7.06 0.42 7.25
CA GLU A 25 -6.96 -0.68 6.30
C GLU A 25 -6.56 -0.19 4.90
N CYS A 26 -7.17 0.89 4.40
CA CYS A 26 -6.76 1.52 3.14
C CYS A 26 -5.28 1.90 3.16
N ASP A 27 -4.78 2.50 4.26
CA ASP A 27 -3.38 2.91 4.37
C ASP A 27 -2.41 1.71 4.39
N ARG A 28 -2.80 0.60 5.05
CA ARG A 28 -2.01 -0.65 5.02
C ARG A 28 -1.95 -1.24 3.61
N ILE A 29 -3.08 -1.30 2.91
CA ILE A 29 -3.13 -1.80 1.53
C ILE A 29 -2.26 -0.92 0.62
N LYS A 30 -2.38 0.40 0.76
CA LYS A 30 -1.57 1.37 0.00
C LYS A 30 -0.07 1.19 0.28
N ALA A 31 0.32 0.96 1.54
CA ALA A 31 1.71 0.67 1.88
C ALA A 31 2.25 -0.58 1.17
N VAL A 32 1.46 -1.65 1.10
CA VAL A 32 1.81 -2.88 0.39
C VAL A 32 1.97 -2.61 -1.11
N LEU A 33 1.01 -1.94 -1.75
CA LEU A 33 1.09 -1.59 -3.17
C LEU A 33 2.35 -0.78 -3.49
N LEU A 34 2.61 0.28 -2.73
CA LEU A 34 3.80 1.14 -2.93
C LEU A 34 5.11 0.38 -2.68
N ALA A 35 5.16 -0.49 -1.67
CA ALA A 35 6.34 -1.32 -1.41
C ALA A 35 6.62 -2.32 -2.54
N SER A 36 5.57 -2.83 -3.20
CA SER A 36 5.71 -3.69 -4.38
C SER A 36 6.27 -2.94 -5.59
N GLU A 37 5.94 -1.66 -5.70
CA GLU A 37 6.45 -0.72 -6.70
C GLU A 37 7.88 -0.24 -6.41
N GLY A 38 8.47 -0.69 -5.30
CA GLY A 38 9.84 -0.39 -4.94
C GLY A 38 10.02 0.89 -4.11
N TRP A 39 8.93 1.45 -3.57
CA TRP A 39 9.03 2.61 -2.69
C TRP A 39 9.76 2.24 -1.39
N SER A 40 10.60 3.16 -0.90
CA SER A 40 11.23 3.00 0.41
C SER A 40 10.22 3.23 1.54
N SER A 41 10.48 2.67 2.72
CA SER A 41 9.64 2.89 3.90
C SER A 41 9.49 4.37 4.24
N VAL A 42 10.53 5.18 4.01
CA VAL A 42 10.51 6.64 4.22
C VAL A 42 9.54 7.32 3.24
N MET A 43 9.60 6.95 1.96
CA MET A 43 8.68 7.49 0.94
C MET A 43 7.22 7.09 1.23
N ILE A 44 7.00 5.85 1.67
CA ILE A 44 5.67 5.36 2.06
C ILE A 44 5.16 6.13 3.28
N ALA A 45 5.98 6.30 4.33
CA ALA A 45 5.61 7.07 5.51
C ALA A 45 5.29 8.53 5.16
N GLN A 46 6.05 9.14 4.26
CA GLN A 46 5.77 10.48 3.74
C GLN A 46 4.43 10.53 2.98
N ALA A 47 4.17 9.58 2.08
CA ALA A 47 2.94 9.50 1.30
C ALA A 47 1.69 9.28 2.17
N LEU A 48 1.84 8.53 3.26
CA LEU A 48 0.78 8.27 4.23
C LEU A 48 0.66 9.37 5.30
N ARG A 49 1.51 10.41 5.28
CA ARG A 49 1.58 11.47 6.31
C ARG A 49 1.76 10.90 7.73
N LEU A 50 2.51 9.81 7.83
CA LEU A 50 2.92 9.18 9.10
C LEU A 50 4.31 9.66 9.56
N HIS A 51 5.03 10.38 8.70
CA HIS A 51 6.27 11.05 9.05
C HIS A 51 5.95 12.43 9.66
N GLU A 52 6.24 12.59 10.95
CA GLU A 52 6.49 13.89 11.59
C GLU A 52 7.95 14.31 11.40
#